data_AF-A0A183I5X1-F1
#
_entry.id   AF-A0A183I5X1-F1
#
_cell.length_a   1.000
_cell.length_b   1.000
_cell.length_c   1.000
_cell.angle_alpha   90.00
_cell.angle_beta   90.00
_cell.angle_gamma   90.00
#
_symmetry.space_group_name_H-M   'P 1'
#
loop_
_entity.id
_entity.type
_entity.pdbx_description
1 polymer ?
#
loop_
_entity_poly.entity_id
_entity_poly.type
_entity_poly.pdbx_seq_one_letter_code
_entity_poly.pdbx_strand_id
1 'polypeptide(L)'
;MQGIRTACLMLSPDYRPPITYIVVQKRHHARMFCKYIRDAVGKAKNIPPGTVIDTGIVSPESFDFYLCSHFGIQGTSRPARYHVLWDDSKFTSDELQAITFNMCHTYGRCTRSVSIPAPVYYADLVATRARCHLKRKMGIYESDVTSDAASLISSSLSSLISAGCITNLRHIIDDDDDISDGESTKDDLVQSITSNSDATLQEYVTVSEKFKGRMYFV
;
A
#
# COMPACT_ATOMS: atom_id res chain seq x y z
N MET A 1 16.73 7.59 3.76
CA MET A 1 17.83 7.23 4.68
C MET A 1 18.05 8.22 5.83
N GLN A 2 18.16 9.54 5.57
CA GLN A 2 18.51 10.54 6.60
C GLN A 2 17.60 10.51 7.84
N GLY A 3 16.28 10.35 7.67
CA GLY A 3 15.35 10.33 8.81
C GLY A 3 15.63 9.21 9.82
N ILE A 4 15.97 8.00 9.36
CA ILE A 4 16.30 6.86 10.23
C ILE A 4 17.59 7.16 11.00
N ARG A 5 18.63 7.67 10.32
CA ARG A 5 19.91 8.02 10.96
C ARG A 5 19.75 9.15 11.98
N THR A 6 18.95 10.17 11.68
CA THR A 6 18.62 11.23 12.66
C THR A 6 17.91 10.66 13.88
N ALA A 7 16.96 9.74 13.71
CA ALA A 7 16.29 9.10 14.83
C ALA A 7 17.24 8.26 15.71
N CYS A 8 18.21 7.55 15.11
CA CYS A 8 19.25 6.84 15.87
C CYS A 8 20.10 7.81 16.72
N LEU A 9 20.51 8.95 16.16
CA LEU A 9 21.29 9.96 16.87
C LEU A 9 20.50 10.68 17.97
N MET A 10 19.18 10.82 17.81
CA MET A 10 18.30 11.36 18.85
C MET A 10 18.21 10.44 20.08
N LEU A 11 18.36 9.13 19.89
CA LEU A 11 18.35 8.18 21.00
C LEU A 11 19.67 8.23 21.78
N SER A 12 20.81 8.28 21.08
CA SER A 12 22.12 8.45 21.68
C SER A 12 23.11 9.04 20.65
N PRO A 13 23.95 10.01 21.03
CA PRO A 13 24.83 10.72 20.09
C PRO A 13 25.85 9.81 19.38
N ASP A 14 26.22 8.69 20.00
CA ASP A 14 27.21 7.75 19.47
C ASP A 14 26.57 6.51 18.80
N TYR A 15 25.24 6.40 18.79
CA TYR A 15 24.55 5.23 18.26
C TYR A 15 24.42 5.30 16.73
N ARG A 16 25.34 4.61 16.05
CA ARG A 16 25.39 4.51 14.59
C ARG A 16 25.37 3.05 14.13
N PRO A 17 24.22 2.35 14.24
CA PRO A 17 24.11 0.99 13.76
C PRO A 17 24.24 0.95 12.22
N PRO A 18 24.81 -0.11 11.65
CA PRO A 18 24.75 -0.34 10.21
C PRO A 18 23.29 -0.56 9.80
N ILE A 19 22.86 0.09 8.70
CA ILE A 19 21.49 -0.02 8.20
C ILE A 19 21.52 -0.56 6.78
N THR A 20 20.62 -1.51 6.52
CA THR A 20 20.34 -2.03 5.17
C THR A 20 18.90 -1.67 4.81
N TYR A 21 18.72 -1.05 3.65
CA TYR A 21 17.43 -0.55 3.16
C TYR A 21 17.03 -1.29 1.89
N ILE A 22 15.93 -2.04 2.00
CA ILE A 22 15.42 -2.90 0.94
C ILE A 22 14.00 -2.47 0.58
N VAL A 23 13.76 -2.19 -0.69
CA VAL A 23 12.43 -1.92 -1.22
C VAL A 23 11.80 -3.23 -1.69
N VAL A 24 10.58 -3.50 -1.24
CA VAL A 24 9.81 -4.69 -1.64
C VAL A 24 8.68 -4.26 -2.57
N GLN A 25 8.72 -4.72 -3.82
CA GLN A 25 7.70 -4.46 -4.82
C GLN A 25 6.96 -5.75 -5.16
N LYS A 26 5.77 -5.93 -4.58
CA LYS A 26 4.87 -7.07 -4.89
C LYS A 26 4.06 -6.86 -6.17
N ARG A 27 3.77 -5.61 -6.52
CA ARG A 27 2.90 -5.24 -7.65
C ARG A 27 3.77 -4.76 -8.81
N HIS A 28 4.03 -5.67 -9.76
CA HIS A 28 4.73 -5.40 -11.02
C HIS A 28 4.24 -6.33 -12.14
N HIS A 29 4.74 -6.10 -13.35
CA HIS A 29 4.34 -6.87 -14.54
C HIS A 29 5.13 -8.15 -14.77
N ALA A 30 6.30 -8.32 -14.12
CA ALA A 30 7.10 -9.53 -14.27
C ALA A 30 6.36 -10.79 -13.76
N ARG A 31 6.39 -11.86 -14.55
CA ARG A 31 5.83 -13.19 -14.27
C ARG A 31 6.86 -14.24 -14.64
N MET A 32 6.93 -15.30 -13.85
CA MET A 32 7.94 -16.36 -13.99
C MET A 32 7.24 -17.70 -14.13
N PHE A 33 7.78 -18.55 -15.00
CA PHE A 33 7.21 -19.85 -15.33
C PHE A 33 8.31 -20.92 -15.33
N CYS A 34 7.96 -22.13 -14.93
CA CYS A 34 8.89 -23.26 -15.02
C CYS A 34 9.14 -23.63 -16.49
N LYS A 35 10.40 -23.85 -16.86
CA LYS A 35 10.76 -24.37 -18.19
C LYS A 35 10.20 -25.79 -18.40
N TYR A 36 10.22 -26.62 -17.37
CA TYR A 36 9.70 -27.97 -17.40
C TYR A 36 8.47 -28.10 -16.49
N ILE A 37 7.43 -28.78 -16.99
CA ILE A 37 6.17 -28.96 -16.26
C ILE A 37 6.37 -29.76 -14.95
N ARG A 38 7.36 -30.66 -14.91
CA ARG A 38 7.68 -31.47 -13.72
C ARG A 38 8.14 -30.64 -12.51
N ASP A 39 8.72 -29.46 -12.76
CA ASP A 39 9.21 -28.56 -11.71
C ASP A 39 8.10 -27.61 -11.23
N ALA A 40 6.95 -27.60 -11.92
CA ALA A 40 5.81 -26.77 -11.59
C ALA A 40 5.01 -27.39 -10.44
N VAL A 41 4.56 -26.54 -9.51
CA VAL A 41 3.89 -26.97 -8.29
C VAL A 41 2.42 -26.55 -8.29
N GLY A 42 1.57 -27.47 -7.81
CA GLY A 42 0.15 -27.25 -7.60
C GLY A 42 -0.70 -27.30 -8.88
N LYS A 43 -2.01 -27.17 -8.72
CA LYS A 43 -2.98 -27.23 -9.84
C LYS A 43 -2.74 -26.11 -10.87
N ALA A 44 -2.30 -24.95 -10.40
CA ALA A 44 -2.02 -23.78 -11.23
C ALA A 44 -0.66 -23.85 -11.96
N LYS A 45 0.16 -24.88 -11.72
CA LYS A 45 1.49 -25.08 -12.33
C LYS A 45 2.40 -23.85 -12.20
N ASN A 46 2.50 -23.33 -10.97
CA ASN A 46 3.38 -22.18 -10.67
C ASN A 46 4.81 -22.63 -10.37
N ILE A 47 5.73 -21.66 -10.35
CA ILE A 47 7.07 -21.88 -9.80
C ILE A 47 7.01 -22.29 -8.32
N PRO A 48 7.94 -23.14 -7.85
CA PRO A 48 7.97 -23.57 -6.46
C PRO A 48 8.25 -22.39 -5.50
N PRO A 49 7.69 -22.41 -4.28
CA PRO A 49 8.05 -21.45 -3.26
C PRO A 49 9.55 -21.57 -2.92
N GLY A 50 10.23 -20.44 -2.74
CA GLY A 50 11.67 -20.37 -2.56
C GLY A 50 12.46 -20.14 -3.86
N THR A 51 11.80 -20.07 -5.02
CA THR A 51 12.48 -19.71 -6.27
C THR A 51 13.01 -18.28 -6.20
N VAL A 52 14.32 -18.13 -6.40
CA VAL A 52 15.02 -16.84 -6.50
C VAL A 52 15.54 -16.64 -7.91
N ILE A 53 15.48 -15.40 -8.40
CA ILE A 53 16.05 -14.98 -9.67
C ILE A 53 16.83 -13.69 -9.46
N ASP A 54 18.14 -13.77 -9.57
CA ASP A 54 19.11 -12.69 -9.39
C ASP A 54 19.99 -12.48 -10.63
N THR A 55 19.69 -13.16 -11.75
CA THR A 55 20.45 -13.08 -12.99
C THR A 55 19.56 -12.86 -14.21
N GLY A 56 20.09 -12.15 -15.20
CA GLY A 56 19.48 -11.96 -16.54
C GLY A 56 18.37 -10.91 -16.62
N ILE A 57 17.35 -11.00 -15.78
CA ILE A 57 16.16 -10.10 -15.81
C ILE A 57 16.23 -8.94 -14.81
N VAL A 58 17.20 -8.98 -13.91
CA VAL A 58 17.43 -7.98 -12.87
C VAL A 58 18.25 -6.81 -13.42
N SER A 59 18.33 -5.72 -12.68
CA SER A 59 19.09 -4.55 -13.10
C SER A 59 20.59 -4.86 -13.12
N PRO A 60 21.35 -4.39 -14.14
CA PRO A 60 22.75 -4.77 -14.31
C PRO A 60 23.70 -4.09 -13.31
N GLU A 61 23.34 -2.91 -12.79
CA GLU A 61 24.21 -2.09 -11.92
C GLU A 61 23.79 -2.11 -10.46
N SER A 62 22.51 -2.39 -10.19
CA SER A 62 21.96 -2.36 -8.84
C SER A 62 21.78 -3.75 -8.29
N PHE A 63 21.79 -3.88 -6.97
CA PHE A 63 21.51 -5.16 -6.35
C PHE A 63 20.00 -5.37 -6.17
N ASP A 64 19.41 -6.13 -7.09
CA ASP A 64 18.02 -6.58 -7.02
C ASP A 64 17.83 -8.06 -7.36
N PHE A 65 16.77 -8.63 -6.80
CA PHE A 65 16.39 -10.02 -7.05
C PHE A 65 14.89 -10.19 -6.96
N TYR A 66 14.36 -11.19 -7.67
CA TYR A 66 12.99 -11.65 -7.52
C TYR A 66 12.95 -12.87 -6.61
N LEU A 67 12.03 -12.89 -5.65
CA LEU A 67 11.79 -14.05 -4.80
C LEU A 67 10.31 -14.40 -4.81
N CYS A 68 10.01 -15.65 -5.16
CA CYS A 68 8.69 -16.23 -5.02
C CYS A 68 8.61 -17.03 -3.73
N SER A 69 8.26 -16.36 -2.62
CA SER A 69 8.25 -17.00 -1.30
C SER A 69 7.02 -17.87 -1.01
N HIS A 70 5.92 -17.70 -1.75
CA HIS A 70 4.61 -18.27 -1.41
C HIS A 70 4.18 -19.37 -2.40
N PHE A 71 3.25 -20.21 -1.94
CA PHE A 71 2.60 -21.21 -2.79
C PHE A 71 1.49 -20.58 -3.62
N GLY A 72 1.55 -20.74 -4.94
CA GLY A 72 0.54 -20.24 -5.88
C GLY A 72 -0.72 -21.09 -5.92
N ILE A 73 -1.70 -20.77 -5.07
CA ILE A 73 -2.97 -21.51 -4.97
C ILE A 73 -3.79 -21.42 -6.27
N GLN A 74 -3.92 -20.21 -6.83
CA GLN A 74 -4.73 -19.95 -8.02
C GLN A 74 -4.08 -18.88 -8.89
N GLY A 75 -4.25 -19.03 -10.21
CA GLY A 75 -3.67 -18.12 -11.20
C GLY A 75 -2.14 -18.18 -11.23
N THR A 76 -1.53 -17.17 -11.84
CA THR A 76 -0.07 -17.06 -11.90
C THR A 76 0.47 -16.31 -10.69
N SER A 77 1.44 -16.92 -10.01
CA SER A 77 2.13 -16.33 -8.87
C SER A 77 2.86 -15.06 -9.29
N ARG A 78 2.88 -14.07 -8.39
CA ARG A 78 3.64 -12.84 -8.56
C ARG A 78 4.83 -12.88 -7.60
N PRO A 79 6.04 -13.23 -8.07
CA PRO A 79 7.25 -13.08 -7.27
C PRO A 79 7.35 -11.63 -6.82
N ALA A 80 7.89 -11.35 -5.64
CA ALA A 80 8.17 -9.98 -5.24
C ALA A 80 9.58 -9.60 -5.69
N ARG A 81 9.75 -8.37 -6.21
CA ARG A 81 11.06 -7.79 -6.48
C ARG A 81 11.59 -7.14 -5.21
N TYR A 82 12.83 -7.45 -4.86
CA TYR A 82 13.56 -6.85 -3.75
C TYR A 82 14.70 -6.05 -4.36
N HIS A 83 14.79 -4.77 -3.99
CA HIS A 83 15.81 -3.87 -4.49
C HIS A 83 16.54 -3.23 -3.31
N VAL A 84 17.84 -3.49 -3.21
CA VAL A 84 18.69 -3.01 -2.13
C VAL A 84 19.21 -1.63 -2.51
N LEU A 85 18.67 -0.59 -1.87
CA LEU A 85 19.08 0.79 -2.14
C LEU A 85 20.28 1.22 -1.32
N TRP A 86 20.46 0.62 -0.14
CA TRP A 86 21.52 0.98 0.78
C TRP A 86 21.90 -0.23 1.62
N ASP A 87 23.19 -0.48 1.80
CA ASP A 87 23.67 -1.56 2.65
C ASP A 87 24.98 -1.18 3.35
N ASP A 88 24.89 -0.79 4.62
CA ASP A 88 26.07 -0.55 5.46
C ASP A 88 26.66 -1.86 6.01
N SER A 89 25.85 -2.92 6.10
CA SER A 89 26.23 -4.22 6.69
C SER A 89 27.03 -5.10 5.73
N LYS A 90 27.01 -4.78 4.43
CA LYS A 90 27.69 -5.50 3.34
C LYS A 90 27.30 -6.97 3.27
N PHE A 91 26.00 -7.23 3.22
CA PHE A 91 25.48 -8.58 3.07
C PHE A 91 25.82 -9.17 1.70
N THR A 92 26.02 -10.48 1.69
CA THR A 92 26.08 -11.25 0.44
C THR A 92 24.69 -11.47 -0.15
N SER A 93 24.64 -11.83 -1.44
CA SER A 93 23.37 -12.11 -2.12
C SER A 93 22.59 -13.22 -1.44
N ASP A 94 23.26 -14.33 -1.16
CA ASP A 94 22.68 -15.51 -0.55
C ASP A 94 22.14 -15.23 0.86
N GLU A 95 22.85 -14.43 1.66
CA GLU A 95 22.41 -14.04 3.00
C GLU A 95 21.13 -13.21 2.97
N LEU A 96 21.04 -12.19 2.11
CA LEU A 96 19.83 -11.36 2.02
C LEU A 96 18.65 -12.18 1.50
N GLN A 97 18.87 -13.04 0.51
CA GLN A 97 17.84 -13.90 -0.04
C GLN A 97 17.31 -14.87 1.02
N ALA A 98 18.20 -15.52 1.77
CA ALA A 98 17.85 -16.44 2.85
C ALA A 98 17.11 -15.75 4.00
N ILE A 99 17.61 -14.60 4.47
CA ILE A 99 16.96 -13.81 5.52
C ILE A 99 15.55 -13.40 5.07
N THR A 100 15.42 -12.88 3.86
CA THR A 100 14.13 -12.45 3.30
C THR A 100 13.14 -13.61 3.23
N PHE A 101 13.59 -14.78 2.76
CA PHE A 101 12.74 -15.97 2.70
C PHE A 101 12.33 -16.46 4.09
N ASN A 102 13.25 -16.46 5.07
CA ASN A 102 12.94 -16.82 6.46
C ASN A 102 11.92 -15.86 7.08
N MET A 103 12.02 -14.55 6.83
CA MET A 103 11.04 -13.57 7.30
C MET A 103 9.64 -13.77 6.69
N CYS A 104 9.50 -14.45 5.56
CA CYS A 104 8.18 -14.80 4.99
C CYS A 104 7.48 -15.92 5.78
N HIS A 105 8.20 -16.67 6.61
CA HIS A 105 7.66 -17.76 7.44
C HIS A 105 7.27 -17.33 8.85
N THR A 106 7.65 -16.12 9.28
CA THR A 106 7.36 -15.62 10.63
C THR A 106 5.98 -14.95 10.76
N TYR A 107 5.14 -15.03 9.73
CA TYR A 107 3.83 -14.40 9.74
C TYR A 107 2.82 -15.19 10.57
N GLY A 108 2.53 -14.70 11.78
CA GLY A 108 1.74 -15.42 12.78
C GLY A 108 0.24 -15.62 12.49
N ARG A 109 -0.31 -15.15 11.36
CA ARG A 109 -1.74 -15.36 11.03
C ARG A 109 -1.98 -16.62 10.20
N CYS A 110 -0.95 -17.26 9.65
CA CYS A 110 -1.10 -18.54 8.95
C CYS A 110 0.15 -19.42 9.08
N THR A 111 -0.04 -20.74 9.01
CA THR A 111 1.04 -21.74 9.00
C THR A 111 1.58 -21.97 7.58
N ARG A 112 1.76 -20.88 6.82
CA ARG A 112 2.20 -20.91 5.43
C ARG A 112 3.15 -19.74 5.17
N SER A 113 4.12 -19.94 4.27
CA SER A 113 4.93 -18.85 3.76
C SER A 113 4.09 -17.86 2.97
N VAL A 114 4.21 -16.58 3.30
CA VAL A 114 3.49 -15.50 2.63
C VAL A 114 4.35 -14.82 1.55
N SER A 115 3.74 -14.00 0.70
CA SER A 115 4.37 -13.48 -0.53
C SER A 115 5.42 -12.38 -0.32
N ILE A 116 5.47 -11.78 0.86
CA ILE A 116 6.35 -10.66 1.24
C ILE A 116 6.77 -10.86 2.70
N PRO A 117 7.86 -10.25 3.20
CA PRO A 117 8.32 -10.48 4.57
C PRO A 117 7.25 -10.06 5.59
N ALA A 118 7.14 -10.80 6.69
CA ALA A 118 6.22 -10.50 7.78
C ALA A 118 6.21 -9.02 8.23
N PRO A 119 7.36 -8.32 8.42
CA PRO A 119 7.34 -6.91 8.84
C PRO A 119 6.65 -6.00 7.81
N VAL A 120 6.85 -6.24 6.50
CA VAL A 120 6.20 -5.47 5.43
C VAL A 120 4.69 -5.74 5.42
N TYR A 121 4.31 -7.00 5.61
CA TYR A 121 2.90 -7.38 5.70
C TYR A 121 2.21 -6.72 6.91
N TYR A 122 2.86 -6.70 8.07
CA TYR A 122 2.32 -6.05 9.27
C TYR A 122 2.18 -4.54 9.11
N ALA A 123 3.13 -3.88 8.45
CA ALA A 123 3.02 -2.45 8.16
C ALA A 123 1.76 -2.13 7.35
N ASP A 124 1.43 -2.94 6.34
CA ASP A 124 0.22 -2.77 5.52
C ASP A 124 -1.08 -2.98 6.34
N LEU A 125 -1.08 -3.95 7.25
CA LEU A 125 -2.21 -4.18 8.16
C LEU A 125 -2.41 -3.00 9.12
N VAL A 126 -1.32 -2.46 9.68
CA VAL A 126 -1.36 -1.29 10.57
C VAL A 126 -1.83 -0.05 9.81
N ALA A 127 -1.33 0.18 8.59
CA ALA A 127 -1.77 1.30 7.74
C ALA A 127 -3.27 1.19 7.39
N THR A 128 -3.72 -0.01 7.03
CA THR A 128 -5.13 -0.29 6.77
C THR A 128 -5.99 -0.01 8.00
N ARG A 129 -5.54 -0.41 9.19
CA ARG A 129 -6.24 -0.15 10.45
C ARG A 129 -6.26 1.34 10.81
N ALA A 130 -5.15 2.04 10.62
CA ALA A 130 -5.05 3.49 10.85
C ALA A 130 -6.05 4.26 9.97
N ARG A 131 -6.21 3.85 8.71
CA ARG A 131 -7.22 4.40 7.80
C ARG A 131 -8.65 4.21 8.33
N CYS A 132 -8.99 3.06 8.90
CA CYS A 132 -10.30 2.85 9.53
C CYS A 132 -10.52 3.79 10.73
N HIS A 133 -9.49 4.01 11.55
CA HIS A 133 -9.56 4.95 12.68
C HIS A 133 -9.76 6.40 12.21
N LEU A 134 -9.08 6.79 11.14
CA LEU A 134 -9.24 8.12 10.55
C LEU A 134 -10.65 8.30 9.97
N LYS A 135 -11.16 7.35 9.17
CA LYS A 135 -12.53 7.40 8.63
C LYS A 135 -13.58 7.59 9.74
N ARG A 136 -13.47 6.82 10.82
CA ARG A 136 -14.38 6.93 11.99
C ARG A 136 -14.29 8.31 12.65
N LYS A 137 -13.08 8.86 12.80
CA LYS A 137 -12.87 10.20 13.37
C LYS A 137 -13.49 11.30 12.49
N MET A 138 -13.46 11.12 11.18
CA MET A 138 -14.08 12.03 10.20
C MET A 138 -15.60 11.85 10.08
N GLY A 139 -16.22 10.97 10.87
CA GLY A 139 -17.65 10.69 10.80
C GLY A 139 -18.09 9.95 9.53
N ILE A 140 -17.15 9.44 8.73
CA ILE A 140 -17.44 8.65 7.53
C ILE A 140 -17.73 7.23 7.99
N TYR A 141 -19.02 6.93 8.15
CA TYR A 141 -19.50 5.57 8.34
C TYR A 141 -19.56 4.89 6.97
N GLU A 142 -18.88 3.76 6.80
CA GLU A 142 -19.26 2.85 5.72
C GLU A 142 -20.59 2.24 6.13
N SER A 143 -21.68 2.76 5.54
CA SER A 143 -22.92 2.02 5.49
C SER A 143 -22.66 0.80 4.62
N ASP A 144 -22.76 -0.40 5.19
CA ASP A 144 -22.92 -1.62 4.40
C ASP A 144 -24.06 -1.37 3.41
N VAL A 145 -23.74 -1.50 2.12
CA VAL A 145 -24.62 -1.10 1.04
C VAL A 145 -25.83 -2.03 0.99
N THR A 146 -26.90 -1.64 1.67
CA THR A 146 -28.26 -2.10 1.40
C THR A 146 -29.18 -0.90 1.46
N SER A 147 -29.50 -0.39 0.26
CA SER A 147 -30.66 0.42 -0.11
C SER A 147 -31.07 1.58 0.82
N ASP A 148 -30.63 2.80 0.47
CA ASP A 148 -31.46 4.03 0.34
C ASP A 148 -30.55 5.27 0.41
N ALA A 149 -29.96 5.61 -0.74
CA ALA A 149 -28.88 6.62 -0.86
C ALA A 149 -29.35 8.09 -0.76
N ALA A 150 -30.65 8.39 -0.88
CA ALA A 150 -31.13 9.77 -0.94
C ALA A 150 -31.31 10.45 0.42
N SER A 151 -31.67 9.71 1.47
CA SER A 151 -31.96 10.28 2.80
C SER A 151 -30.69 10.51 3.64
N LEU A 152 -29.59 9.81 3.32
CA LEU A 152 -28.33 9.82 4.08
C LEU A 152 -27.35 10.93 3.65
N ILE A 153 -27.50 11.45 2.44
CA ILE A 153 -26.69 12.56 1.93
C ILE A 153 -26.99 13.84 2.71
N SER A 154 -28.26 14.07 3.07
CA SER A 154 -28.69 15.25 3.83
C SER A 154 -28.11 15.30 5.25
N SER A 155 -28.07 14.17 5.96
CA SER A 155 -27.53 14.09 7.34
C SER A 155 -26.00 14.18 7.38
N SER A 156 -25.33 13.65 6.36
CA SER A 156 -23.87 13.70 6.22
C SER A 156 -23.39 15.12 5.84
N LEU A 157 -24.08 15.80 4.92
CA LEU A 157 -23.84 17.22 4.62
C LEU A 157 -24.08 18.13 5.82
N SER A 158 -25.16 17.89 6.57
CA SER A 158 -25.47 18.64 7.80
C SER A 158 -24.35 18.51 8.84
N SER A 159 -23.78 17.30 8.97
CA SER A 159 -22.68 17.02 9.90
C SER A 159 -21.36 17.67 9.47
N LEU A 160 -21.07 17.71 8.17
CA LEU A 160 -19.88 18.36 7.60
C LEU A 160 -19.95 19.89 7.71
N ILE A 161 -21.14 20.49 7.57
CA ILE A 161 -21.38 21.92 7.77
C ILE A 161 -21.28 22.29 9.26
N SER A 162 -21.83 21.47 10.17
CA SER A 162 -21.76 21.69 11.62
C SER A 162 -20.33 21.56 12.17
N ALA A 163 -19.50 20.71 11.55
CA ALA A 163 -18.08 20.57 11.87
C ALA A 163 -17.18 21.68 11.30
N GLY A 164 -17.72 22.65 10.56
CA GLY A 164 -16.97 23.79 10.04
C GLY A 164 -16.04 23.48 8.86
N CYS A 165 -16.16 22.31 8.24
CA CYS A 165 -15.27 21.87 7.15
C CYS A 165 -15.58 22.52 5.79
N ILE A 166 -16.73 23.17 5.62
CA ILE A 166 -17.17 23.73 4.33
C ILE A 166 -17.77 25.12 4.57
N THR A 167 -16.98 26.18 4.34
CA THR A 167 -17.43 27.58 4.52
C THR A 167 -18.05 28.20 3.26
N ASN A 168 -17.83 27.62 2.08
CA ASN A 168 -18.06 28.29 0.79
C ASN A 168 -19.35 27.91 0.04
N LEU A 169 -20.34 27.29 0.70
CA LEU A 169 -21.61 26.90 0.05
C LEU A 169 -22.87 27.62 0.54
N ARG A 170 -22.75 28.59 1.46
CA ARG A 170 -23.90 29.38 1.94
C ARG A 170 -24.61 30.19 0.86
N HIS A 171 -24.05 30.33 -0.33
CA HIS A 171 -24.60 31.19 -1.39
C HIS A 171 -25.40 30.46 -2.47
N ILE A 172 -25.63 29.14 -2.35
CA ILE A 172 -26.32 28.34 -3.38
C ILE A 172 -27.70 27.85 -2.93
N ILE A 173 -28.07 28.02 -1.65
CA ILE A 173 -29.29 27.41 -1.09
C ILE A 173 -30.52 28.36 -1.14
N ASP A 174 -30.35 29.63 -1.52
CA ASP A 174 -31.43 30.63 -1.43
C ASP A 174 -32.28 30.82 -2.71
N ASP A 175 -32.16 29.98 -3.75
CA ASP A 175 -33.03 30.06 -4.94
C ASP A 175 -33.88 28.79 -5.07
N ASP A 176 -35.17 28.95 -4.75
CA ASP A 176 -36.25 27.97 -4.90
C ASP A 176 -36.65 27.74 -6.39
N ASP A 177 -37.28 26.57 -6.59
CA ASP A 177 -38.22 26.16 -7.64
C ASP A 177 -37.74 25.54 -8.98
N ASP A 178 -38.47 24.46 -9.32
CA ASP A 178 -38.71 23.80 -10.61
C ASP A 178 -37.87 22.59 -11.11
N ILE A 179 -38.52 21.41 -11.01
CA ILE A 179 -38.79 20.40 -12.07
C ILE A 179 -37.65 19.52 -12.66
N SER A 180 -37.84 18.21 -12.40
CA SER A 180 -37.57 16.95 -13.16
C SER A 180 -36.26 16.65 -13.92
N ASP A 181 -35.91 15.36 -13.84
CA ASP A 181 -35.00 14.54 -14.66
C ASP A 181 -33.48 14.64 -14.38
N GLY A 182 -32.87 13.50 -14.01
CA GLY A 182 -31.41 13.40 -13.90
C GLY A 182 -30.90 12.18 -13.14
N GLU A 183 -30.96 11.00 -13.76
CA GLU A 183 -30.20 9.82 -13.29
C GLU A 183 -28.69 9.96 -13.59
N SER A 184 -28.32 10.80 -14.57
CA SER A 184 -26.92 11.11 -14.93
C SER A 184 -26.21 12.10 -13.99
N THR A 185 -26.92 13.03 -13.35
CA THR A 185 -26.31 14.07 -12.49
C THR A 185 -25.94 13.55 -11.10
N LYS A 186 -26.51 12.42 -10.68
CA LYS A 186 -26.27 11.80 -9.37
C LYS A 186 -24.96 11.02 -9.34
N ASP A 187 -24.62 10.31 -10.42
CA ASP A 187 -23.38 9.55 -10.52
C ASP A 187 -22.15 10.48 -10.60
N ASP A 188 -22.27 11.60 -11.30
CA ASP A 188 -21.23 12.64 -11.36
C ASP A 188 -21.00 13.29 -9.98
N LEU A 189 -22.07 13.51 -9.21
CA LEU A 189 -21.98 14.04 -7.85
C LEU A 189 -21.33 13.03 -6.90
N VAL A 190 -21.67 11.74 -6.99
CA VAL A 190 -21.06 10.66 -6.20
C VAL A 190 -19.59 10.48 -6.55
N GLN A 191 -19.21 10.56 -7.82
CA GLN A 191 -17.81 10.55 -8.25
C GLN A 191 -17.04 11.78 -7.74
N SER A 192 -17.65 12.97 -7.75
CA SER A 192 -17.05 14.20 -7.22
C SER A 192 -16.83 14.15 -5.69
N ILE A 193 -17.75 13.52 -4.95
CA ILE A 193 -17.65 13.37 -3.49
C ILE A 193 -16.61 12.30 -3.12
N THR A 194 -16.59 11.18 -3.85
CA THR A 194 -15.60 10.11 -3.61
C THR A 194 -14.18 10.59 -3.91
N SER A 195 -14.00 11.34 -5.00
CA SER A 195 -12.72 11.96 -5.34
C SER A 195 -12.30 13.05 -4.34
N ASN A 196 -13.22 13.88 -3.86
CA ASN A 196 -12.94 14.84 -2.80
C ASN A 196 -12.64 14.18 -1.44
N SER A 197 -13.22 13.01 -1.15
CA SER A 197 -12.93 12.23 0.06
C SER A 197 -11.54 11.59 0.03
N ASP A 198 -11.09 11.12 -1.14
CA ASP A 198 -9.72 10.64 -1.32
C ASP A 198 -8.69 11.78 -1.30
N ALA A 199 -9.05 12.97 -1.83
CA ALA A 199 -8.23 14.17 -1.78
C ALA A 199 -8.05 14.71 -0.35
N THR A 200 -9.11 14.72 0.46
CA THR A 200 -9.03 15.11 1.88
C THR A 200 -8.25 14.09 2.71
N LEU A 201 -8.36 12.79 2.41
CA LEU A 201 -7.49 11.78 3.03
C LEU A 201 -6.01 11.97 2.65
N GLN A 202 -5.72 12.39 1.41
CA GLN A 202 -4.36 12.75 1.00
C GLN A 202 -3.81 13.94 1.78
N GLU A 203 -4.65 14.92 2.14
CA GLU A 203 -4.25 16.07 2.94
C GLU A 203 -3.81 15.67 4.36
N TYR A 204 -4.47 14.69 4.99
CA TYR A 204 -4.03 14.15 6.30
C TYR A 204 -2.84 13.18 6.22
N VAL A 205 -2.60 12.59 5.04
CA VAL A 205 -1.47 11.71 4.74
C VAL A 205 -0.28 12.51 4.19
N THR A 206 -0.40 13.83 4.01
CA THR A 206 0.72 14.65 3.54
C THR A 206 1.89 14.57 4.52
N VAL A 207 2.84 13.70 4.16
CA VAL A 207 4.20 13.75 4.66
C VAL A 207 4.69 15.17 4.37
N SER A 208 5.13 15.88 5.43
CA SER A 208 5.68 17.24 5.37
C SER A 208 6.41 17.51 4.06
N GLU A 209 6.15 18.67 3.41
CA GLU A 209 6.70 19.01 2.07
C GLU A 209 8.20 18.76 1.90
N LYS A 210 8.97 18.75 3.00
CA LYS A 210 10.37 18.33 3.06
C LYS A 210 10.65 16.92 2.50
N PHE A 211 9.67 16.03 2.47
CA PHE A 211 9.80 14.64 2.01
C PHE A 211 9.43 14.47 0.54
N LYS A 212 8.51 15.30 0.02
CA LYS A 212 8.06 15.28 -1.39
C LYS A 212 9.18 15.74 -2.34
N GLY A 213 10.02 16.68 -1.91
CA GLY A 213 11.18 17.16 -2.69
C GLY A 213 12.40 16.24 -2.73
N ARG A 214 12.35 15.03 -2.14
CA ARG A 214 13.49 14.10 -2.07
C ARG A 214 13.26 12.75 -2.77
N MET A 215 12.09 12.54 -3.36
CA MET A 215 11.82 11.39 -4.22
C MET A 215 11.69 11.87 -5.66
N TYR A 216 12.82 11.93 -6.36
CA TYR A 216 12.82 11.88 -7.82
C TYR A 216 12.86 10.41 -8.19
N PHE A 217 11.74 9.90 -8.70
CA PHE A 217 11.75 8.70 -9.52
C PHE A 217 12.20 9.13 -10.92
N VAL A 218 13.32 8.57 -11.38
CA VAL A 218 13.63 8.48 -12.81
C VAL A 218 12.93 7.25 -13.35
#